data_AF-A0A7V5C997-F1
#
_entry.id   AF-A0A7V5C997-F1
#
_cell.length_a   1.000
_cell.length_b   1.000
_cell.length_c   1.000
_cell.angle_alpha   90.00
_cell.angle_beta   90.00
_cell.angle_gamma   90.00
#
_symmetry.space_group_name_H-M   'P 1'
#
loop_
_entity.id
_entity.type
_entity.pdbx_description
1 polymer ?
#
loop_
_entity_poly.entity_id
_entity_poly.type
_entity_poly.pdbx_seq_one_letter_code
_entity_poly.pdbx_strand_id
1 'polypeptide(L)'
;MLAILKYSVTDSDLFPIEGKPGSPLSAFDRPCRRCWIYPCMTTENPDMSSDTSDCCRSCQAITDKAKTMGHTSRQAIIVWGFVTHIPEQLQAETKKGFYAEKVIGSYIHDENHFLLTIHRRELKTWLQELLIYEGTALKGLIQVFPTTGEGKRGTMGEILCRAVHQEARFPMNMLRVRFFSSPF
;
A
#
# COMPACT_ATOMS: atom_id res chain seq x y z
N MET A 1 -2.01 -4.52 -2.23
CA MET A 1 -1.22 -3.38 -1.71
C MET A 1 -0.30 -2.82 -2.76
N LEU A 2 0.60 -3.63 -3.34
CA LEU A 2 1.46 -3.23 -4.46
C LEU A 2 0.71 -2.53 -5.62
N ALA A 3 -0.40 -3.13 -6.07
CA ALA A 3 -1.25 -2.55 -7.10
C ALA A 3 -1.92 -1.25 -6.64
N ILE A 4 -2.36 -1.17 -5.38
CA ILE A 4 -2.97 0.05 -4.80
C ILE A 4 -1.95 1.18 -4.80
N LEU A 5 -0.73 0.90 -4.35
CA LEU A 5 0.36 1.89 -4.28
C LEU A 5 0.86 2.32 -5.65
N LYS A 6 0.94 1.40 -6.62
CA LYS A 6 1.21 1.82 -8.00
C LYS A 6 0.08 2.68 -8.53
N TYR A 7 -1.17 2.27 -8.31
CA TYR A 7 -2.34 3.02 -8.77
C TYR A 7 -2.36 4.43 -8.18
N SER A 8 -2.12 4.59 -6.87
CA SER A 8 -2.06 5.91 -6.22
C SER A 8 -0.89 6.78 -6.69
N VAL A 9 0.21 6.18 -7.17
CA VAL A 9 1.38 6.89 -7.67
C VAL A 9 1.25 7.27 -9.16
N THR A 10 0.51 6.51 -9.96
CA THR A 10 0.30 6.80 -11.40
C THR A 10 -1.04 7.49 -11.71
N ASP A 11 -2.05 7.29 -10.88
CA ASP A 11 -3.37 7.93 -10.91
C ASP A 11 -3.64 8.46 -9.49
N SER A 12 -3.12 9.65 -9.17
CA SER A 12 -3.42 10.35 -7.92
C SER A 12 -4.91 10.71 -7.79
N ASP A 13 -5.63 10.63 -8.91
CA ASP A 13 -7.07 10.82 -9.02
C ASP A 13 -7.79 9.54 -8.60
N LEU A 14 -7.73 9.24 -7.30
CA LEU A 14 -8.57 8.22 -6.66
C LEU A 14 -10.08 8.45 -6.92
N PHE A 15 -10.42 9.66 -7.35
CA PHE A 15 -11.71 10.10 -7.84
C PHE A 15 -11.45 10.68 -9.23
N PRO A 16 -12.13 10.22 -10.28
CA PRO A 16 -11.98 10.85 -11.59
C PRO A 16 -12.32 12.34 -11.45
N ILE A 17 -11.34 13.23 -11.67
CA ILE A 17 -11.54 14.69 -11.64
C ILE A 17 -12.65 15.10 -12.64
N GLU A 18 -12.87 14.29 -13.67
CA GLU A 18 -13.92 14.46 -14.69
C GLU A 18 -14.94 13.31 -14.74
N GLY A 19 -15.08 12.55 -13.67
CA GLY A 19 -16.16 11.56 -13.54
C GLY A 19 -17.03 11.97 -12.37
N LYS A 20 -18.31 12.28 -12.64
CA LYS A 20 -19.32 12.50 -11.59
C LYS A 20 -19.05 11.52 -10.44
N PRO A 21 -18.89 12.00 -9.18
CA PRO A 21 -18.84 11.10 -8.05
C PRO A 21 -19.99 10.11 -8.21
N GLY A 22 -19.67 8.81 -8.17
CA GLY A 22 -20.69 7.77 -8.33
C GLY A 22 -21.85 8.06 -7.38
N SER A 23 -23.07 7.73 -7.80
CA SER A 23 -24.27 8.01 -7.02
C SER A 23 -24.04 7.61 -5.56
N PRO A 24 -24.44 8.46 -4.58
CA PRO A 24 -24.33 8.12 -3.18
C PRO A 24 -25.02 6.77 -2.94
N LEU A 25 -24.46 5.96 -2.03
CA LEU A 25 -25.06 4.68 -1.65
C LEU A 25 -26.52 4.91 -1.26
N SER A 26 -27.45 4.37 -2.04
CA SER A 26 -28.84 4.26 -1.65
C SER A 26 -29.03 2.98 -0.83
N ALA A 27 -30.13 2.89 -0.08
CA ALA A 27 -30.49 1.67 0.66
C ALA A 27 -30.67 0.43 -0.22
N PHE A 28 -30.72 0.61 -1.55
CA PHE A 28 -30.86 -0.45 -2.54
C PHE A 28 -29.53 -0.85 -3.18
N ASP A 29 -28.47 -0.07 -2.98
CA ASP A 29 -27.16 -0.37 -3.54
C ASP A 29 -26.36 -1.29 -2.63
N ARG A 30 -25.84 -2.38 -3.21
CA ARG A 30 -24.91 -3.24 -2.50
C ARG A 30 -23.53 -2.57 -2.44
N PRO A 31 -22.92 -2.40 -1.25
CA PRO A 31 -21.57 -1.85 -1.18
C PRO A 31 -20.56 -2.82 -1.80
N CYS A 32 -19.52 -2.27 -2.41
CA CYS A 32 -18.39 -3.03 -2.93
C CYS A 32 -17.77 -3.91 -1.83
N ARG A 33 -17.58 -5.20 -2.09
CA ARG A 33 -17.03 -6.15 -1.10
C ARG A 33 -15.59 -5.84 -0.67
N ARG A 34 -14.85 -5.06 -1.46
CA ARG A 34 -13.44 -4.73 -1.20
C ARG A 34 -13.27 -3.43 -0.42
N CYS A 35 -13.87 -2.32 -0.86
CA CYS A 35 -13.70 -1.03 -0.19
C CYS A 35 -14.84 -0.68 0.77
N TRP A 36 -16.03 -1.26 0.62
CA TRP A 36 -17.23 -0.94 1.41
C TRP A 36 -17.70 0.52 1.33
N ILE A 37 -17.10 1.33 0.44
CA ILE A 37 -17.37 2.78 0.31
C ILE A 37 -18.26 3.07 -0.91
N TYR A 38 -18.00 2.42 -2.03
CA TYR A 38 -18.72 2.67 -3.29
C TYR A 38 -19.72 1.57 -3.61
N PRO A 39 -20.78 1.88 -4.37
CA PRO A 39 -21.68 0.85 -4.88
C PRO A 39 -20.92 -0.15 -5.75
N CYS A 40 -21.36 -1.41 -5.68
CA CYS A 40 -20.94 -2.45 -6.60
C CYS A 40 -21.39 -2.10 -8.01
N MET A 41 -20.64 -2.49 -9.04
CA MET A 41 -21.18 -2.41 -10.41
C MET A 41 -22.37 -3.35 -10.53
N THR A 42 -23.57 -2.80 -10.70
CA THR A 42 -24.75 -3.56 -11.10
C THR A 42 -24.70 -3.76 -12.61
N THR A 43 -24.76 -5.01 -13.06
CA THR A 43 -24.97 -5.32 -14.47
C THR A 43 -26.40 -4.92 -14.81
N GLU A 44 -26.61 -3.82 -15.53
CA GLU A 44 -27.93 -3.33 -15.95
C GLU A 44 -28.63 -4.24 -16.99
N ASN A 45 -28.16 -5.48 -17.22
CA ASN A 45 -28.78 -6.45 -18.12
C ASN A 45 -28.94 -7.81 -17.42
N PRO A 46 -30.18 -8.33 -17.21
CA PRO A 46 -30.42 -9.60 -16.50
C PRO A 46 -30.16 -10.88 -17.32
N ASP A 47 -29.93 -10.77 -18.62
CA ASP A 47 -30.04 -11.93 -19.54
C ASP A 47 -28.72 -12.55 -20.01
N MET A 48 -27.59 -12.25 -19.38
CA MET A 48 -26.33 -12.93 -19.67
C MET A 48 -25.61 -13.34 -18.38
N SER A 49 -25.69 -14.63 -18.11
CA SER A 49 -25.01 -15.35 -17.04
C SER A 49 -23.50 -15.18 -17.07
N SER A 50 -22.94 -15.03 -15.87
CA SER A 50 -21.55 -15.22 -15.42
C SER A 50 -20.69 -13.95 -15.25
N ASP A 51 -20.30 -13.75 -13.98
CA ASP A 51 -19.37 -12.77 -13.43
C ASP A 51 -19.87 -11.33 -13.29
N THR A 52 -20.90 -11.16 -12.45
CA THR A 52 -21.11 -9.89 -11.75
C THR A 52 -19.88 -9.57 -10.90
N SER A 53 -19.08 -8.60 -11.31
CA SER A 53 -17.96 -8.13 -10.50
C SER A 53 -18.50 -7.55 -9.19
N ASP A 54 -18.26 -8.23 -8.07
CA ASP A 54 -18.64 -7.85 -6.68
C ASP A 54 -17.95 -6.55 -6.17
N CYS A 55 -17.37 -5.76 -7.07
CA CYS A 55 -16.51 -4.62 -6.80
C CYS A 55 -16.96 -3.35 -7.53
N CYS A 56 -16.60 -2.19 -6.97
CA CYS A 56 -16.72 -0.92 -7.69
C CYS A 56 -15.64 -0.82 -8.79
N ARG A 57 -15.80 0.14 -9.71
CA ARG A 57 -14.84 0.38 -10.82
C ARG A 57 -13.39 0.49 -10.39
N SER A 58 -13.12 1.30 -9.38
CA SER A 58 -11.76 1.49 -8.88
C SER A 58 -11.21 0.21 -8.26
N CYS A 59 -12.01 -0.50 -7.46
CA CYS A 59 -11.61 -1.78 -6.86
C CYS A 59 -11.38 -2.87 -7.91
N GLN A 60 -12.17 -2.86 -8.99
CA GLN A 60 -11.99 -3.77 -10.11
C GLN A 60 -10.68 -3.47 -10.86
N ALA A 61 -10.43 -2.21 -11.21
CA ALA A 61 -9.17 -1.79 -11.85
C ALA A 61 -7.93 -2.14 -11.00
N ILE A 62 -7.99 -1.93 -9.69
CA ILE A 62 -6.93 -2.34 -8.76
C ILE A 62 -6.72 -3.85 -8.77
N THR A 63 -7.81 -4.63 -8.82
CA THR A 63 -7.75 -6.10 -8.79
C THR A 63 -7.22 -6.66 -10.10
N ASP A 64 -7.66 -6.12 -11.24
CA ASP A 64 -7.16 -6.54 -12.55
C ASP A 64 -5.69 -6.16 -12.73
N LYS A 65 -5.28 -4.98 -12.23
CA LYS A 65 -3.86 -4.63 -12.16
C LYS A 65 -3.09 -5.61 -11.28
N ALA A 66 -3.61 -5.96 -10.10
CA ALA A 66 -2.96 -6.89 -9.18
C ALA A 66 -2.70 -8.26 -9.80
N LYS A 67 -3.62 -8.80 -10.62
CA LYS A 67 -3.45 -10.09 -11.32
C LYS A 67 -2.20 -10.11 -12.21
N THR A 68 -1.85 -8.98 -12.83
CA THR A 68 -0.66 -8.87 -13.71
C THR A 68 0.66 -8.71 -12.94
N MET A 69 0.62 -8.53 -11.62
CA MET A 69 1.79 -8.17 -10.81
C MET A 69 2.41 -9.33 -10.04
N GLY A 70 2.04 -10.59 -10.34
CA GLY A 70 2.49 -11.76 -9.59
C GLY A 70 4.02 -11.86 -9.45
N HIS A 71 4.77 -11.69 -10.54
CA HIS A 71 6.24 -11.72 -10.52
C HIS A 71 6.85 -10.58 -9.70
N THR A 72 6.36 -9.35 -9.89
CA THR A 72 6.83 -8.18 -9.15
C THR A 72 6.52 -8.32 -7.66
N SER A 73 5.33 -8.80 -7.30
CA SER A 73 4.92 -8.98 -5.91
C SER A 73 5.85 -9.95 -5.19
N ARG A 74 6.18 -11.10 -5.78
CA ARG A 74 7.08 -12.10 -5.15
C ARG A 74 8.46 -11.54 -4.78
N GLN A 75 8.92 -10.53 -5.51
CA GLN A 75 10.20 -9.87 -5.26
C GLN A 75 10.07 -8.55 -4.51
N ALA A 76 8.85 -8.17 -4.14
CA ALA A 76 8.57 -6.95 -3.40
C ALA A 76 8.42 -7.23 -1.91
N ILE A 77 8.77 -6.21 -1.13
CA ILE A 77 8.49 -6.14 0.29
C ILE A 77 7.80 -4.80 0.55
N ILE A 78 7.06 -4.77 1.64
CA ILE A 78 6.41 -3.57 2.13
C ILE A 78 7.08 -3.16 3.44
N VAL A 79 7.28 -1.86 3.60
CA VAL A 79 7.90 -1.23 4.74
C VAL A 79 6.90 -0.21 5.29
N TRP A 80 6.45 -0.43 6.52
CA TRP A 80 5.68 0.55 7.29
C TRP A 80 6.64 1.26 8.24
N GLY A 81 6.75 2.57 8.14
CA GLY A 81 7.56 3.39 9.03
C GLY A 81 6.69 4.28 9.88
N PHE A 82 6.92 4.24 11.19
CA PHE A 82 6.49 5.24 12.16
C PHE A 82 7.72 5.88 12.77
N VAL A 83 8.05 7.09 12.35
CA VAL A 83 9.33 7.74 12.61
C VAL A 83 9.14 9.17 13.09
N THR A 84 10.15 9.74 13.74
CA THR A 84 10.10 11.13 14.26
C THR A 84 9.87 12.17 13.18
N HIS A 85 10.37 11.93 11.97
CA HIS A 85 10.11 12.71 10.76
C HIS A 85 10.32 11.80 9.55
N ILE A 86 9.62 12.08 8.46
CA ILE A 86 9.81 11.32 7.21
C ILE A 86 11.10 11.77 6.53
N PRO A 87 12.00 10.84 6.14
CA PRO A 87 13.20 11.17 5.37
C PRO A 87 12.89 12.00 4.13
N GLU A 88 13.65 13.08 3.88
CA GLU A 88 13.40 14.01 2.77
C GLU A 88 13.37 13.31 1.40
N GLN A 89 14.17 12.25 1.26
CA GLN A 89 14.26 11.44 0.03
C GLN A 89 12.98 10.65 -0.25
N LEU A 90 12.12 10.45 0.76
CA LEU A 90 10.78 9.87 0.60
C LEU A 90 9.69 10.93 0.37
N GLN A 91 9.90 12.16 0.85
CA GLN A 91 8.97 13.28 0.67
C GLN A 91 9.05 13.89 -0.73
N ALA A 92 10.22 13.86 -1.36
CA ALA A 92 10.42 14.42 -2.69
C ALA A 92 9.57 13.68 -3.74
N GLU A 93 8.43 14.28 -4.12
CA GLU A 93 7.62 13.89 -5.29
C GLU A 93 8.47 13.78 -6.57
N THR A 94 9.59 14.51 -6.60
CA THR A 94 10.67 14.30 -7.55
C THR A 94 11.45 13.02 -7.25
N LYS A 95 11.05 11.96 -7.95
CA LYS A 95 11.81 10.73 -8.24
C LYS A 95 13.20 11.04 -8.85
N LYS A 96 14.09 11.70 -8.12
CA LYS A 96 15.47 11.98 -8.53
C LYS A 96 16.42 11.37 -7.49
N GLY A 97 17.43 10.66 -7.97
CA GLY A 97 18.45 10.01 -7.14
C GLY A 97 18.15 8.55 -6.82
N PHE A 98 18.87 8.00 -5.84
CA PHE A 98 18.93 6.57 -5.51
C PHE A 98 17.56 5.91 -5.24
N TYR A 99 16.61 6.65 -4.70
CA TYR A 99 15.27 6.16 -4.35
C TYR A 99 14.34 6.04 -5.57
N ALA A 100 14.60 6.77 -6.66
CA ALA A 100 13.74 6.81 -7.85
C ALA A 100 13.64 5.46 -8.57
N GLU A 101 14.75 4.72 -8.64
CA GLU A 101 14.84 3.45 -9.39
C GLU A 101 14.51 2.21 -8.55
N LYS A 102 14.58 2.34 -7.22
CA LYS A 102 14.52 1.22 -6.29
C LYS A 102 13.17 1.09 -5.58
N VAL A 103 12.39 2.18 -5.58
CA VAL A 103 11.06 2.26 -4.98
C VAL A 103 10.00 1.93 -6.02
N ILE A 104 9.20 0.90 -5.73
CA ILE A 104 8.07 0.48 -6.55
C ILE A 104 6.88 1.44 -6.35
N GLY A 105 6.73 1.95 -5.14
CA GLY A 105 5.74 2.97 -4.78
C GLY A 105 5.87 3.38 -3.32
N SER A 106 5.52 4.63 -3.02
CA SER A 106 5.49 5.20 -1.68
C SER A 106 4.10 5.80 -1.42
N TYR A 107 3.74 5.87 -0.15
CA TYR A 107 2.54 6.55 0.34
C TYR A 107 2.87 7.17 1.68
N ILE A 108 2.60 8.46 1.81
CA ILE A 108 2.78 9.22 3.04
C ILE A 108 1.40 9.38 3.67
N HIS A 109 1.26 8.95 4.93
CA HIS A 109 -0.01 9.04 5.62
C HIS A 109 -0.15 10.35 6.41
N ASP A 110 0.91 10.74 7.12
CA ASP A 110 1.03 11.99 7.88
C ASP A 110 2.52 12.35 8.04
N GLU A 111 2.88 13.23 8.98
CA GLU A 111 4.26 13.70 9.21
C GLU A 111 5.22 12.62 9.76
N ASN A 112 4.69 11.52 10.27
CA ASN A 112 5.43 10.47 10.99
C ASN A 112 5.27 9.09 10.35
N HIS A 113 4.26 8.90 9.51
CA HIS A 113 3.89 7.61 8.96
C HIS A 113 4.08 7.54 7.45
N PHE A 114 4.81 6.52 7.02
CA PHE A 114 4.96 6.22 5.60
C PHE A 114 4.81 4.72 5.33
N LEU A 115 4.32 4.42 4.14
CA LEU A 115 4.25 3.08 3.58
C LEU A 115 5.06 3.05 2.29
N LEU A 116 6.06 2.17 2.25
CA LEU A 116 6.98 2.05 1.13
C LEU A 116 6.96 0.64 0.58
N THR A 117 6.98 0.53 -0.74
CA THR A 117 7.16 -0.72 -1.46
C THR A 117 8.48 -0.67 -2.20
N ILE A 118 9.37 -1.63 -1.93
CA ILE A 118 10.66 -1.76 -2.61
C ILE A 118 10.90 -3.20 -3.06
N HIS A 119 11.86 -3.37 -3.96
CA HIS A 119 12.39 -4.70 -4.26
C HIS A 119 13.16 -5.25 -3.05
N ARG A 120 12.94 -6.53 -2.74
CA ARG A 120 13.57 -7.23 -1.60
C ARG A 120 15.09 -7.10 -1.59
N ARG A 121 15.71 -7.14 -2.76
CA ARG A 121 17.18 -7.00 -2.91
C ARG A 121 17.71 -5.63 -2.49
N GLU A 122 16.88 -4.59 -2.58
CA GLU A 122 17.27 -3.21 -2.27
C GLU A 122 17.11 -2.89 -0.78
N LEU A 123 16.46 -3.76 0.01
CA LEU A 123 16.19 -3.51 1.43
C LEU A 123 17.45 -3.16 2.23
N LYS A 124 18.52 -3.93 2.02
CA LYS A 124 19.78 -3.72 2.72
C LYS A 124 20.35 -2.35 2.39
N THR A 125 20.43 -2.03 1.11
CA THR A 125 21.00 -0.76 0.67
C THR A 125 20.13 0.43 1.07
N TRP A 126 18.80 0.27 1.04
CA TRP A 126 17.86 1.27 1.53
C TRP A 126 18.04 1.56 3.02
N LEU A 127 18.18 0.52 3.86
CA LEU A 127 18.48 0.70 5.30
C LEU A 127 19.84 1.36 5.53
N GLN A 128 20.85 1.01 4.72
CA GLN A 128 22.18 1.63 4.83
C GLN A 128 22.13 3.12 4.50
N GLU A 129 21.45 3.52 3.43
CA GLU A 129 21.30 4.94 3.11
C GLU A 129 20.52 5.70 4.16
N LEU A 130 19.42 5.11 4.65
CA LEU A 130 18.63 5.70 5.74
C LEU A 130 19.52 6.00 6.95
N LEU A 131 20.43 5.09 7.32
CA LEU A 131 21.37 5.29 8.41
C LEU A 131 22.49 6.29 8.10
N ILE A 132 22.88 6.45 6.83
CA ILE A 132 23.90 7.41 6.42
C ILE A 132 23.35 8.84 6.46
N TYR A 133 22.15 9.05 5.93
CA TYR A 133 21.55 10.39 5.84
C TYR A 133 20.92 10.82 7.16
N GLU A 134 20.18 9.94 7.82
CA GLU A 134 19.45 10.31 9.03
C GLU A 134 20.20 9.99 10.33
N GLY A 135 21.18 9.07 10.27
CA GLY A 135 22.01 8.70 11.42
C GLY A 135 21.20 8.35 12.67
N THR A 136 21.51 9.06 13.76
CA THR A 136 20.84 8.93 15.06
C THR A 136 19.66 9.88 15.25
N ALA A 137 19.39 10.75 14.27
CA ALA A 137 18.28 11.70 14.31
C ALA A 137 16.93 11.00 14.07
N LEU A 138 16.91 9.98 13.20
CA LEU A 138 15.73 9.16 12.99
C LEU A 138 15.51 8.22 14.16
N LYS A 139 14.32 8.30 14.76
CA LYS A 139 13.87 7.40 15.83
C LYS A 139 12.49 6.88 15.49
N GLY A 140 12.13 5.75 16.09
CA GLY A 140 10.81 5.14 15.90
C GLY A 140 10.89 3.68 15.50
N LEU A 141 9.96 3.25 14.67
CA LEU A 141 9.75 1.86 14.31
C LEU A 141 9.58 1.70 12.80
N ILE A 142 10.45 0.90 12.20
CA ILE A 142 10.32 0.44 10.82
C ILE A 142 9.94 -1.04 10.86
N GLN A 143 8.81 -1.38 10.25
CA GLN A 143 8.28 -2.73 10.16
C GLN A 143 8.32 -3.19 8.71
N VAL A 144 9.04 -4.26 8.45
CA VAL A 144 9.21 -4.84 7.11
C VAL A 144 8.45 -6.15 7.01
N PHE A 145 7.61 -6.28 5.98
CA PHE A 145 6.79 -7.47 5.75
C PHE A 145 6.84 -7.88 4.27
N PRO A 146 6.93 -9.19 3.98
CA PRO A 146 6.84 -9.68 2.60
C PRO A 146 5.42 -9.52 2.07
N THR A 147 5.26 -9.35 0.76
CA THR A 147 3.92 -9.36 0.19
C THR A 147 3.32 -10.77 0.30
N THR A 148 2.10 -10.89 0.82
CA THR A 148 1.36 -12.15 0.79
C THR A 148 0.79 -12.37 -0.61
N GLY A 149 1.08 -13.53 -1.19
CA GLY A 149 0.45 -13.97 -2.44
C GLY A 149 -0.99 -14.43 -2.21
N GLU A 150 -1.71 -14.65 -3.32
CA GLU A 150 -3.05 -15.23 -3.33
C GLU A 150 -3.02 -16.63 -2.67
N GLY A 151 -3.93 -16.89 -1.73
CA GLY A 151 -4.04 -18.17 -1.01
C GLY A 151 -3.33 -18.27 0.36
N LYS A 152 -2.67 -17.22 0.85
CA LYS A 152 -2.06 -17.22 2.20
C LYS A 152 -3.08 -16.81 3.29
N ARG A 153 -2.95 -17.39 4.49
CA ARG A 153 -3.77 -17.05 5.67
C ARG A 153 -3.43 -15.62 6.13
N GLY A 154 -4.25 -14.66 5.68
CA GLY A 154 -4.22 -13.27 6.11
C GLY A 154 -3.98 -12.31 4.96
N THR A 155 -4.82 -11.28 4.87
CA THR A 155 -4.68 -10.23 3.85
C THR A 155 -3.56 -9.25 4.23
N MET A 156 -2.96 -8.57 3.23
CA MET A 156 -2.02 -7.48 3.50
C MET A 156 -2.64 -6.36 4.36
N GLY A 157 -3.96 -6.18 4.28
CA GLY A 157 -4.69 -5.24 5.14
C GLY A 157 -4.61 -5.64 6.60
N GLU A 158 -4.83 -6.91 6.93
CA GLU A 158 -4.68 -7.42 8.31
C GLU A 158 -3.27 -7.26 8.86
N ILE A 159 -2.25 -7.49 8.02
CA ILE A 159 -0.85 -7.29 8.40
C ILE A 159 -0.60 -5.81 8.73
N LEU A 160 -1.09 -4.89 7.93
CA LEU A 160 -0.99 -3.45 8.21
C LEU A 160 -1.73 -3.06 9.48
N CYS A 161 -2.98 -3.50 9.64
CA CYS A 161 -3.75 -3.21 10.86
C CYS A 161 -3.01 -3.69 12.11
N ARG A 162 -2.36 -4.86 12.03
CA ARG A 162 -1.52 -5.38 13.11
C ARG A 162 -0.26 -4.55 13.33
N ALA A 163 0.39 -4.10 12.25
CA ALA A 163 1.57 -3.25 12.33
C ALA A 163 1.26 -1.91 13.02
N VAL A 164 0.17 -1.24 12.60
CA VAL A 164 -0.34 0.01 13.19
C VAL A 164 -0.72 -0.20 14.66
N HIS A 165 -1.45 -1.27 14.99
CA HIS A 165 -1.80 -1.54 16.39
C HIS A 165 -0.58 -1.79 17.29
N GLN A 166 0.49 -2.37 16.75
CA GLN A 166 1.69 -2.68 17.53
C GLN A 166 2.59 -1.47 17.76
N GLU A 167 2.52 -0.49 16.87
CA GLU A 167 3.30 0.74 16.91
C GLU A 167 3.15 1.50 18.23
N ALA A 168 1.92 1.60 18.75
CA ALA A 168 1.59 2.25 20.03
C ALA A 168 2.38 1.69 21.23
N ARG A 169 3.02 0.53 21.10
CA ARG A 169 3.83 -0.10 22.14
C ARG A 169 5.30 0.27 22.10
N PHE A 170 5.75 1.00 21.07
CA PHE A 170 7.15 1.33 20.87
C PHE A 170 7.42 2.82 21.10
N PRO A 171 8.26 3.19 22.08
CA PRO A 171 8.62 4.58 22.31
C PRO A 171 9.56 5.11 21.21
N MET A 172 9.42 6.39 20.85
CA MET A 172 10.23 7.12 19.87
C MET A 172 11.64 7.51 20.40
N ASN A 173 12.28 6.64 21.17
CA ASN A 173 13.58 6.92 21.79
C ASN A 173 14.78 6.44 20.96
N MET A 174 14.58 5.45 20.10
CA MET A 174 15.59 4.89 19.20
C MET A 174 14.92 4.34 17.95
N LEU A 175 15.67 4.20 16.86
CA LEU A 175 15.20 3.50 15.67
C LEU A 175 15.21 1.99 15.90
N ARG A 176 14.06 1.35 15.72
CA ARG A 176 13.90 -0.10 15.76
C ARG A 176 13.48 -0.59 14.39
N VAL A 177 14.17 -1.60 13.88
CA VAL A 177 13.79 -2.26 12.63
C VAL A 177 13.31 -3.66 12.95
N ARG A 178 12.07 -3.96 12.57
CA ARG A 178 11.42 -5.25 12.79
C ARG A 178 11.12 -5.93 11.46
N PHE A 179 11.51 -7.18 11.36
CA PHE A 179 11.20 -8.03 10.21
C PHE A 179 10.10 -9.01 10.61
N PHE A 180 9.00 -8.99 9.88
CA PHE A 180 8.03 -10.06 9.95
C PHE A 180 8.57 -11.24 9.16
N SER A 181 8.54 -12.42 9.76
CA SER A 181 8.84 -13.66 9.03
C SER A 181 7.86 -13.79 7.86
N SER A 182 8.33 -14.35 6.74
CA SER A 182 7.40 -14.83 5.70
C SER A 182 6.39 -15.73 6.38
N PRO A 183 5.08 -15.46 6.27
CA PRO A 183 4.07 -16.35 6.79
C PRO A 183 3.99 -17.57 5.86
N PHE A 184 5.09 -18.32 5.74
CA PHE A 184 5.31 -19.45 4.85
C PHE A 184 5.48 -18.99 3.39
#